data_AF-A0A4S3TIU4-F1
#
_entry.id   AF-A0A4S3TIU4-F1
#
_cell.length_a   1.000
_cell.length_b   1.000
_cell.length_c   1.000
_cell.angle_alpha   90.00
_cell.angle_beta   90.00
_cell.angle_gamma   90.00
#
_symmetry.space_group_name_H-M   'P 1'
#
loop_
_entity.id
_entity.type
_entity.pdbx_description
1 polymer ?
#
loop_
_entity_poly.entity_id
_entity_poly.type
_entity_poly.pdbx_seq_one_letter_code
_entity_poly.pdbx_strand_id
1 'polypeptide(L)'
;MDSTRGLRVNEAFVGVTRSRTWCTVTGVESEGITILEEAKRVSAAVSRSNPEITFEIPDPKKINEVPLREVWEHEEQDFTPWLLENVDQLASLIGIKIDDVNRETVVGDYTADLAGTEPTTRAPVVIENQFGSTDHDHLGKLLTYAAGIDAEFVVWVAEGFRDEHRSVLDWLNTRNSSGARFFGVRPRTVSVGTDDATLGFEFTVVVEPNDWERELRDPLSDILTGIQYYIGIMGR
;
A
#
# COMPACT_ATOMS: atom_id res chain seq x y z
N MET A 1 -43.67 2.35 -5.12
CA MET A 1 -42.69 3.40 -4.76
C MET A 1 -41.46 2.67 -4.30
N ASP A 2 -40.41 2.84 -5.09
CA ASP A 2 -39.19 2.05 -5.11
C ASP A 2 -38.27 2.42 -3.93
N SER A 3 -37.72 1.43 -3.26
CA SER A 3 -36.67 1.61 -2.24
C SER A 3 -35.60 0.55 -2.47
N THR A 4 -34.79 0.75 -3.50
CA THR A 4 -33.49 0.10 -3.66
C THR A 4 -32.59 0.47 -2.48
N ARG A 5 -32.62 -0.35 -1.42
CA ARG A 5 -31.51 -0.46 -0.48
C ARG A 5 -30.33 -0.98 -1.27
N GLY A 6 -29.32 -0.14 -1.46
CA GLY A 6 -28.05 -0.53 -2.06
C GLY A 6 -27.50 -1.76 -1.35
N LEU A 7 -27.32 -2.84 -2.10
CA LEU A 7 -26.54 -3.98 -1.64
C LEU A 7 -25.14 -3.45 -1.32
N ARG A 8 -24.75 -3.52 -0.05
CA ARG A 8 -23.35 -3.39 0.34
C ARG A 8 -22.64 -4.65 -0.17
N VAL A 9 -21.85 -4.50 -1.21
CA VAL A 9 -20.92 -5.53 -1.66
C VAL A 9 -19.73 -5.45 -0.71
N ASN A 10 -19.61 -6.41 0.20
CA ASN A 10 -18.40 -6.56 0.99
C ASN A 10 -17.36 -7.20 0.08
N GLU A 11 -16.38 -6.43 -0.39
CA GLU A 11 -15.26 -6.95 -1.16
C GLU A 11 -14.26 -7.59 -0.19
N ALA A 12 -14.08 -8.91 -0.29
CA ALA A 12 -13.01 -9.64 0.37
C ALA A 12 -11.94 -9.96 -0.68
N PHE A 13 -10.75 -9.38 -0.53
CA PHE A 13 -9.63 -9.62 -1.43
C PHE A 13 -8.82 -10.83 -0.93
N VAL A 14 -8.69 -11.85 -1.77
CA VAL A 14 -7.79 -13.00 -1.56
C VAL A 14 -6.75 -12.97 -2.68
N GLY A 15 -5.53 -12.54 -2.37
CA GLY A 15 -4.39 -12.61 -3.30
C GLY A 15 -3.70 -13.97 -3.21
N VAL A 16 -3.75 -14.77 -4.28
CA VAL A 16 -2.93 -15.98 -4.43
C VAL A 16 -1.90 -15.73 -5.54
N THR A 17 -0.60 -15.75 -5.21
CA THR A 17 0.46 -15.63 -6.22
C THR A 17 1.44 -16.81 -6.15
N ARG A 18 1.70 -17.40 -7.31
CA ARG A 18 3.00 -17.53 -7.98
C ARG A 18 2.73 -18.33 -9.25
N SER A 19 2.91 -17.73 -10.43
CA SER A 19 2.81 -18.40 -11.74
C SER A 19 1.46 -19.07 -12.10
N ARG A 20 0.54 -18.27 -12.65
CA ARG A 20 -0.50 -18.63 -13.63
C ARG A 20 -1.19 -19.99 -13.45
N THR A 21 -2.33 -19.97 -12.76
CA THR A 21 -3.40 -20.95 -12.97
C THR A 21 -4.75 -20.28 -12.72
N TRP A 22 -5.72 -20.53 -13.61
CA TRP A 22 -7.11 -20.13 -13.42
C TRP A 22 -7.71 -21.08 -12.38
N CYS A 23 -8.10 -20.57 -11.22
CA CYS A 23 -8.84 -21.36 -10.24
C CYS A 23 -10.28 -20.83 -10.14
N THR A 24 -11.23 -21.75 -10.11
CA THR A 24 -12.61 -21.43 -9.75
C THR A 24 -12.69 -21.41 -8.23
N VAL A 25 -12.95 -20.24 -7.66
CA VAL A 25 -13.19 -20.07 -6.24
C VAL A 25 -14.67 -20.32 -5.96
N THR A 26 -14.98 -21.34 -5.16
CA THR A 26 -16.32 -21.62 -4.66
C THR A 26 -16.27 -21.79 -3.16
N GLY A 27 -17.19 -21.15 -2.44
CA GLY A 27 -17.29 -21.29 -1.00
C GLY A 27 -18.72 -21.21 -0.49
N VAL A 28 -18.92 -21.75 0.70
CA VAL A 28 -20.17 -21.71 1.47
C VAL A 28 -19.95 -20.82 2.69
N GLU A 29 -20.93 -19.97 3.03
CA GLU A 29 -20.86 -19.14 4.24
C GLU A 29 -20.71 -20.02 5.48
N SER A 30 -19.78 -19.67 6.36
CA SER A 30 -19.55 -20.37 7.62
C SER A 30 -19.46 -19.41 8.80
N GLU A 31 -20.21 -19.72 9.85
CA GLU A 31 -20.11 -19.03 11.13
C GLU A 31 -18.99 -19.65 11.96
N GLY A 32 -17.96 -18.87 12.30
CA GLY A 32 -16.95 -19.24 13.31
C GLY A 32 -15.51 -19.40 12.82
N ILE A 33 -15.23 -19.23 11.52
CA ILE A 33 -13.86 -19.14 10.97
C ILE A 33 -13.59 -17.70 10.57
N THR A 34 -12.42 -17.14 10.93
CA THR A 34 -12.01 -15.80 10.48
C THR A 34 -11.40 -15.82 9.07
N ILE A 35 -11.41 -14.68 8.36
CA ILE A 35 -10.73 -14.53 7.06
C ILE A 35 -9.25 -14.88 7.14
N LEU A 36 -8.60 -14.57 8.25
CA LEU A 36 -7.18 -14.86 8.41
C LEU A 36 -6.90 -16.36 8.60
N GLU A 37 -7.67 -17.04 9.44
CA GLU A 37 -7.55 -18.49 9.63
C GLU A 37 -7.81 -19.21 8.32
N GLU A 38 -8.79 -18.76 7.55
CA GLU A 38 -9.10 -19.35 6.25
C GLU A 38 -8.01 -19.08 5.22
N ALA A 39 -7.47 -17.87 5.16
CA ALA A 39 -6.34 -17.54 4.28
C ALA A 39 -5.11 -18.42 4.59
N LYS A 40 -4.82 -18.66 5.88
CA LYS A 40 -3.73 -19.57 6.30
C LYS A 40 -4.01 -21.03 5.90
N ARG A 41 -5.24 -21.51 6.09
CA ARG A 41 -5.66 -22.86 5.69
C ARG A 41 -5.55 -23.06 4.18
N VAL A 42 -6.05 -22.10 3.41
CA VAL A 42 -6.00 -22.09 1.95
C VAL A 42 -4.56 -22.09 1.46
N SER A 43 -3.71 -21.20 1.98
CA SER A 43 -2.28 -21.13 1.66
C SER A 43 -1.58 -22.48 1.92
N ALA A 44 -1.84 -23.11 3.07
CA ALA A 44 -1.27 -24.42 3.40
C ALA A 44 -1.77 -25.56 2.49
N ALA A 45 -2.96 -25.45 1.91
CA ALA A 45 -3.52 -26.45 1.00
C ALA A 45 -2.93 -26.36 -0.43
N VAL A 46 -2.35 -25.21 -0.80
CA VAL A 46 -1.69 -24.98 -2.10
C VAL A 46 -0.35 -25.71 -2.16
N SER A 47 -0.38 -27.00 -2.49
CA SER A 47 0.83 -27.85 -2.61
C SER A 47 1.13 -28.30 -4.05
N ARG A 48 0.29 -27.91 -5.02
CA ARG A 48 0.39 -28.32 -6.44
C ARG A 48 0.14 -27.15 -7.36
N SER A 49 0.62 -27.27 -8.60
CA SER A 49 0.58 -26.22 -9.64
C SER A 49 -0.83 -25.82 -10.09
N ASN A 50 -1.85 -26.66 -9.87
CA ASN A 50 -3.24 -26.38 -10.21
C ASN A 50 -4.18 -26.99 -9.15
N PRO A 51 -4.29 -26.37 -7.96
CA PRO A 51 -5.15 -26.88 -6.91
C PRO A 51 -6.59 -26.43 -7.15
N GLU A 52 -7.54 -27.35 -7.07
CA GLU A 52 -8.93 -27.00 -6.80
C GLU A 52 -9.05 -26.72 -5.30
N ILE A 53 -9.37 -25.48 -4.95
CA ILE A 53 -9.45 -25.03 -3.56
C ILE A 53 -10.91 -24.73 -3.25
N THR A 54 -11.48 -25.49 -2.32
CA THR A 54 -12.77 -25.17 -1.70
C THR A 54 -12.51 -24.58 -0.32
N PHE A 55 -13.13 -23.45 -0.05
CA PHE A 55 -12.93 -22.74 1.21
C PHE A 55 -14.24 -22.17 1.73
N GLU A 56 -14.37 -22.09 3.04
CA GLU A 56 -15.54 -21.53 3.70
C GLU A 56 -15.42 -20.01 3.62
N ILE A 57 -16.45 -19.33 3.12
CA ILE A 57 -16.46 -17.86 3.10
C ILE A 57 -16.77 -17.41 4.54
N PRO A 58 -15.80 -16.81 5.24
CA PRO A 58 -16.01 -16.27 6.57
C PRO A 58 -17.11 -15.22 6.48
N ASP A 59 -17.99 -15.17 7.48
CA ASP A 59 -18.97 -14.09 7.58
C ASP A 59 -18.22 -12.72 7.58
N PRO A 60 -18.29 -11.91 6.51
CA PRO A 60 -17.49 -10.69 6.37
C PRO A 60 -17.98 -9.55 7.29
N LYS A 61 -18.75 -9.88 8.33
CA LYS A 61 -19.63 -8.94 9.04
C LYS A 61 -18.92 -7.83 9.81
N LYS A 62 -17.59 -7.79 9.92
CA LYS A 62 -16.86 -6.65 10.52
C LYS A 62 -15.44 -6.50 9.94
N ILE A 63 -15.31 -6.00 8.71
CA ILE A 63 -14.08 -5.30 8.31
C ILE A 63 -14.27 -3.84 8.70
N ASN A 64 -13.56 -3.40 9.73
CA ASN A 64 -13.58 -2.00 10.16
C ASN A 64 -12.21 -1.40 9.91
N GLU A 65 -12.17 -0.27 9.21
CA GLU A 65 -10.96 0.53 9.11
C GLU A 65 -10.63 1.09 10.50
N VAL A 66 -9.40 0.87 10.92
CA VAL A 66 -8.85 1.39 12.17
C VAL A 66 -7.97 2.58 11.78
N PRO A 67 -8.08 3.73 12.45
CA PRO A 67 -7.13 4.82 12.23
C PRO A 67 -5.70 4.41 12.60
N LEU A 68 -4.68 4.88 11.87
CA LEU A 68 -3.27 4.55 12.17
C LEU A 68 -2.89 4.89 13.61
N ARG A 69 -3.34 6.04 14.11
CA ARG A 69 -3.08 6.50 15.48
C ARG A 69 -3.62 5.59 16.59
N GLU A 70 -4.57 4.69 16.25
CA GLU A 70 -5.09 3.69 17.20
C GLU A 70 -4.24 2.42 17.21
N VAL A 71 -3.35 2.26 16.23
CA VAL A 71 -2.42 1.13 16.08
C VAL A 71 -1.00 1.54 16.48
N TRP A 72 -0.60 2.76 16.13
CA TRP A 72 0.68 3.39 16.45
C TRP A 72 0.42 4.68 17.22
N GLU A 73 0.93 4.82 18.45
CA GLU A 73 0.61 5.98 19.30
C GLU A 73 1.23 7.27 18.76
N HIS A 74 2.47 7.18 18.25
CA HIS A 74 3.23 8.29 17.72
C HIS A 74 3.71 8.01 16.30
N GLU A 75 3.56 9.00 15.43
CA GLU A 75 3.95 8.89 14.03
C GLU A 75 5.46 8.62 13.86
N GLU A 76 6.29 9.52 14.37
CA GLU A 76 7.75 9.44 14.24
C GLU A 76 8.36 8.25 14.99
N GLN A 77 7.78 7.87 16.14
CA GLN A 77 8.38 6.88 17.04
C GLN A 77 7.87 5.47 16.81
N ASP A 78 6.67 5.31 16.26
CA ASP A 78 6.03 4.01 16.09
C ASP A 78 5.72 3.72 14.61
N PHE A 79 5.02 4.61 13.89
CA PHE A 79 4.62 4.36 12.51
C PHE A 79 5.77 4.45 11.51
N THR A 80 6.63 5.47 11.59
CA THR A 80 7.80 5.63 10.71
C THR A 80 8.78 4.44 10.81
N PRO A 81 9.17 3.95 12.01
CA PRO A 81 9.97 2.73 12.10
C PRO A 81 9.26 1.50 11.53
N TRP A 82 7.96 1.36 11.77
CA TRP A 82 7.20 0.26 11.15
C TRP A 82 7.19 0.36 9.61
N LEU A 83 7.02 1.58 9.08
CA LEU A 83 7.04 1.83 7.64
C LEU A 83 8.41 1.51 7.04
N LEU A 84 9.51 1.84 7.73
CA LEU A 84 10.86 1.45 7.34
C LEU A 84 11.00 -0.08 7.23
N GLU A 85 10.53 -0.82 8.24
CA GLU A 85 10.57 -2.28 8.25
C GLU A 85 9.70 -2.93 7.15
N ASN A 86 8.69 -2.19 6.66
CA ASN A 86 7.74 -2.66 5.66
C ASN A 86 7.86 -1.91 4.32
N VAL A 87 8.97 -1.20 4.10
CA VAL A 87 9.19 -0.36 2.92
C VAL A 87 9.14 -1.17 1.62
N ASP A 88 9.49 -2.45 1.67
CA ASP A 88 9.39 -3.38 0.54
C ASP A 88 7.95 -3.53 0.02
N GLN A 89 6.95 -3.46 0.91
CA GLN A 89 5.53 -3.54 0.50
C GLN A 89 5.13 -2.27 -0.27
N LEU A 90 5.58 -1.11 0.21
CA LEU A 90 5.39 0.18 -0.47
C LEU A 90 6.13 0.21 -1.82
N ALA A 91 7.39 -0.20 -1.85
CA ALA A 91 8.24 -0.24 -3.04
C ALA A 91 7.63 -1.16 -4.11
N SER A 92 7.21 -2.36 -3.72
CA SER A 92 6.55 -3.31 -4.61
C SER A 92 5.25 -2.75 -5.20
N LEU A 93 4.47 -2.03 -4.38
CA LEU A 93 3.21 -1.41 -4.82
C LEU A 93 3.44 -0.38 -5.93
N ILE A 94 4.46 0.47 -5.78
CA ILE A 94 4.77 1.49 -6.79
C ILE A 94 5.69 0.99 -7.91
N GLY A 95 6.07 -0.29 -7.90
CA GLY A 95 6.84 -0.93 -8.97
C GLY A 95 8.34 -0.64 -8.96
N ILE A 96 8.91 -0.24 -7.82
CA ILE A 96 10.35 0.00 -7.68
C ILE A 96 10.97 -0.85 -6.57
N LYS A 97 12.29 -0.80 -6.43
CA LYS A 97 13.00 -1.26 -5.23
C LYS A 97 13.60 -0.07 -4.50
N ILE A 98 13.72 -0.16 -3.19
CA ILE A 98 14.31 0.89 -2.38
C ILE A 98 15.31 0.24 -1.43
N ASP A 99 16.59 0.48 -1.67
CA ASP A 99 17.71 0.02 -0.82
C ASP A 99 18.26 1.20 -0.01
N ASP A 100 19.08 0.88 1.01
CA ASP A 100 19.75 1.86 1.87
C ASP A 100 18.78 2.86 2.54
N VAL A 101 17.57 2.40 2.91
CA VAL A 101 16.56 3.28 3.51
C VAL A 101 16.98 3.67 4.93
N ASN A 102 17.11 4.98 5.16
CA ASN A 102 17.46 5.55 6.44
C ASN A 102 16.33 6.44 6.94
N ARG A 103 16.11 6.38 8.26
CA ARG A 103 15.25 7.33 8.96
C ARG A 103 15.98 8.63 9.20
N GLU A 104 15.19 9.69 9.30
CA GLU A 104 15.65 10.99 9.76
C GLU A 104 16.89 11.48 8.97
N THR A 105 16.81 11.36 7.64
CA THR A 105 17.95 11.71 6.76
C THR A 105 18.07 13.23 6.67
N VAL A 106 19.24 13.75 7.06
CA VAL A 106 19.51 15.19 7.06
C VAL A 106 19.59 15.73 5.63
N VAL A 107 18.76 16.74 5.34
CA VAL A 107 18.70 17.49 4.09
C VAL A 107 18.89 18.98 4.41
N GLY A 108 20.13 19.43 4.38
CA GLY A 108 20.49 20.77 4.85
C GLY A 108 20.22 20.92 6.35
N ASP A 109 19.32 21.84 6.72
CA ASP A 109 18.90 22.08 8.11
C ASP A 109 17.64 21.28 8.52
N TYR A 110 17.09 20.48 7.60
CA TYR A 110 15.87 19.70 7.83
C TYR A 110 16.14 18.20 7.75
N THR A 111 15.12 17.41 8.06
CA THR A 111 15.22 15.95 8.20
C THR A 111 14.04 15.29 7.52
N ALA A 112 14.31 14.47 6.49
CA ALA A 112 13.29 13.65 5.85
C ALA A 112 12.94 12.43 6.70
N ASP A 113 11.66 12.06 6.75
CA ASP A 113 11.19 10.90 7.53
C ASP A 113 11.93 9.62 7.12
N LEU A 114 11.91 9.32 5.82
CA LEU A 114 12.70 8.26 5.20
C LEU A 114 13.31 8.72 3.89
N ALA A 115 14.55 8.30 3.64
CA ALA A 115 15.20 8.44 2.34
C ALA A 115 15.99 7.17 2.00
N GLY A 116 16.06 6.84 0.72
CA GLY A 116 16.77 5.66 0.22
C GLY A 116 17.19 5.83 -1.22
N THR A 117 17.50 4.72 -1.89
CA THR A 117 17.92 4.73 -3.30
C THR A 117 17.33 3.57 -4.08
N GLU A 118 16.95 3.82 -5.33
CA GLU A 118 16.66 2.72 -6.26
C GLU A 118 18.00 2.07 -6.65
N PRO A 119 18.17 0.74 -6.46
CA PRO A 119 19.48 0.11 -6.56
C PRO A 119 20.05 0.05 -7.98
N THR A 120 19.22 0.08 -9.03
CA THR A 120 19.66 -0.05 -10.43
C THR A 120 20.27 1.24 -10.97
N THR A 121 19.60 2.36 -10.72
CA THR A 121 19.92 3.69 -11.23
C THR A 121 20.64 4.55 -10.20
N ARG A 122 20.62 4.13 -8.92
CA ARG A 122 21.01 4.93 -7.75
C ARG A 122 20.19 6.20 -7.59
N ALA A 123 19.00 6.24 -8.20
CA ALA A 123 18.08 7.34 -8.12
C ALA A 123 17.61 7.55 -6.67
N PRO A 124 17.69 8.78 -6.11
CA PRO A 124 17.28 9.03 -4.74
C PRO A 124 15.77 8.91 -4.57
N VAL A 125 15.36 8.32 -3.46
CA VAL A 125 13.96 8.14 -3.06
C VAL A 125 13.74 8.89 -1.75
N VAL A 126 12.66 9.68 -1.67
CA VAL A 126 12.21 10.29 -0.42
C VAL A 126 10.78 9.84 -0.12
N ILE A 127 10.52 9.56 1.15
CA ILE A 127 9.18 9.20 1.63
C ILE A 127 8.86 10.09 2.83
N GLU A 128 7.75 10.82 2.73
CA GLU A 128 7.15 11.57 3.84
C GLU A 128 5.90 10.81 4.29
N ASN A 129 5.75 10.56 5.59
CA ASN A 129 4.57 9.90 6.12
C ASN A 129 3.81 10.81 7.08
N GLN A 130 2.49 10.68 7.13
CA GLN A 130 1.69 11.39 8.12
C GLN A 130 0.46 10.62 8.56
N PHE A 131 0.01 10.88 9.78
CA PHE A 131 -1.32 10.54 10.25
C PHE A 131 -2.38 11.48 9.64
N GLY A 132 -3.59 10.96 9.52
CA GLY A 132 -4.75 11.71 9.08
C GLY A 132 -4.70 12.17 7.62
N SER A 133 -5.36 13.29 7.36
CA SER A 133 -5.47 13.85 6.01
C SER A 133 -4.30 14.77 5.70
N THR A 134 -3.85 14.74 4.45
CA THR A 134 -2.77 15.58 3.94
C THR A 134 -2.96 17.06 4.28
N ASP A 135 -1.87 17.73 4.63
CA ASP A 135 -1.83 19.16 4.94
C ASP A 135 -0.69 19.88 4.20
N HIS A 136 -0.66 21.21 4.31
CA HIS A 136 0.36 22.03 3.65
C HIS A 136 1.74 21.92 4.30
N ASP A 137 1.83 21.54 5.58
CA ASP A 137 3.11 21.40 6.28
C ASP A 137 3.89 20.23 5.69
N HIS A 138 3.26 19.05 5.64
CA HIS A 138 3.85 17.84 5.07
C HIS A 138 4.08 17.95 3.56
N LEU A 139 3.19 18.65 2.82
CA LEU A 139 3.47 18.96 1.42
C LEU A 139 4.75 19.80 1.27
N GLY A 140 4.92 20.84 2.10
CA GLY A 140 6.09 21.70 2.08
C GLY A 140 7.37 20.93 2.40
N LYS A 141 7.33 20.07 3.42
CA LYS A 141 8.41 19.15 3.81
C LYS A 141 8.78 18.21 2.67
N LEU A 142 7.82 17.45 2.14
CA LEU A 142 8.00 16.53 1.02
C LEU A 142 8.73 17.19 -0.16
N LEU A 143 8.27 18.36 -0.60
CA LEU A 143 8.88 19.09 -1.71
C LEU A 143 10.28 19.61 -1.37
N THR A 144 10.49 20.10 -0.16
CA THR A 144 11.79 20.60 0.31
C THR A 144 12.82 19.46 0.36
N TYR A 145 12.42 18.30 0.87
CA TYR A 145 13.28 17.14 0.97
C TYR A 145 13.60 16.56 -0.41
N ALA A 146 12.58 16.42 -1.26
CA ALA A 146 12.78 16.00 -2.64
C ALA A 146 13.77 16.90 -3.38
N ALA A 147 13.62 18.23 -3.27
CA ALA A 147 14.53 19.17 -3.90
C ALA A 147 15.95 19.12 -3.30
N GLY A 148 16.07 18.91 -1.99
CA GLY A 148 17.36 18.94 -1.31
C GLY A 148 18.24 17.71 -1.56
N ILE A 149 17.66 16.57 -1.93
CA ILE A 149 18.42 15.36 -2.32
C ILE A 149 18.33 15.04 -3.82
N ASP A 150 17.71 15.92 -4.62
CA ASP A 150 17.42 15.70 -6.04
C ASP A 150 16.68 14.36 -6.27
N ALA A 151 15.62 14.14 -5.48
CA ALA A 151 14.87 12.89 -5.49
C ALA A 151 14.19 12.65 -6.83
N GLU A 152 14.39 11.45 -7.38
CA GLU A 152 13.69 10.98 -8.57
C GLU A 152 12.35 10.33 -8.21
N PHE A 153 12.25 9.70 -7.03
CA PHE A 153 11.02 9.12 -6.53
C PHE A 153 10.60 9.80 -5.24
N VAL A 154 9.40 10.38 -5.24
CA VAL A 154 8.88 11.19 -4.14
C VAL A 154 7.56 10.59 -3.69
N VAL A 155 7.50 10.02 -2.50
CA VAL A 155 6.34 9.26 -2.01
C VAL A 155 5.74 9.94 -0.79
N TRP A 156 4.46 10.28 -0.84
CA TRP A 156 3.71 10.78 0.30
C TRP A 156 2.77 9.69 0.81
N VAL A 157 2.86 9.34 2.09
CA VAL A 157 2.05 8.31 2.75
C VAL A 157 1.08 8.97 3.73
N ALA A 158 -0.24 8.92 3.48
CA ALA A 158 -1.24 9.57 4.34
C ALA A 158 -2.62 8.87 4.32
N GLU A 159 -3.34 8.82 5.45
CA GLU A 159 -4.65 8.15 5.57
C GLU A 159 -5.72 8.76 4.64
N GLY A 160 -5.63 10.07 4.37
CA GLY A 160 -6.55 10.77 3.49
C GLY A 160 -5.85 11.80 2.61
N PHE A 161 -6.13 11.80 1.31
CA PHE A 161 -5.60 12.80 0.40
C PHE A 161 -6.68 13.82 0.04
N ARG A 162 -6.45 15.08 0.39
CA ARG A 162 -7.29 16.20 -0.07
C ARG A 162 -7.17 16.37 -1.58
N ASP A 163 -8.27 16.71 -2.24
CA ASP A 163 -8.33 16.86 -3.71
C ASP A 163 -7.32 17.92 -4.21
N GLU A 164 -7.09 18.97 -3.43
CA GLU A 164 -6.11 20.00 -3.74
C GLU A 164 -4.67 19.46 -3.75
N HIS A 165 -4.33 18.60 -2.78
CA HIS A 165 -3.00 17.99 -2.72
C HIS A 165 -2.80 16.94 -3.80
N ARG A 166 -3.84 16.15 -4.13
CA ARG A 166 -3.80 15.24 -5.29
C ARG A 166 -3.54 16.02 -6.57
N SER A 167 -4.28 17.11 -6.76
CA SER A 167 -4.12 18.00 -7.93
C SER A 167 -2.70 18.59 -8.02
N VAL A 168 -2.05 18.90 -6.89
CA VAL A 168 -0.66 19.36 -6.87
C VAL A 168 0.29 18.26 -7.35
N LEU A 169 0.17 17.04 -6.80
CA LEU A 169 1.02 15.92 -7.21
C LEU A 169 0.83 15.57 -8.70
N ASP A 170 -0.42 15.54 -9.18
CA ASP A 170 -0.75 15.34 -10.60
C ASP A 170 -0.15 16.44 -11.49
N TRP A 171 -0.28 17.69 -11.05
CA TRP A 171 0.29 18.83 -11.77
C TRP A 171 1.81 18.74 -11.86
N LEU A 172 2.48 18.35 -10.76
CA LEU A 172 3.92 18.09 -10.75
C LEU A 172 4.28 16.97 -11.72
N ASN A 173 3.63 15.81 -11.64
CA ASN A 173 3.85 14.69 -12.57
C ASN A 173 3.62 15.04 -14.04
N THR A 174 2.82 16.06 -14.33
CA THR A 174 2.55 16.52 -15.71
C THR A 174 3.58 17.55 -16.20
N ARG A 175 4.07 18.41 -15.31
CA ARG A 175 4.91 19.57 -15.66
C ARG A 175 6.38 19.37 -15.37
N ASN A 176 6.73 18.31 -14.65
CA ASN A 176 8.06 18.16 -14.13
C ASN A 176 9.08 17.83 -15.22
N SER A 177 9.99 18.76 -15.48
CA SER A 177 11.15 18.55 -16.35
C SER A 177 12.36 17.95 -15.61
N SER A 178 12.33 17.88 -14.27
CA SER A 178 13.43 17.30 -13.48
C SER A 178 13.47 15.77 -13.56
N GLY A 179 12.38 15.12 -13.97
CA GLY A 179 12.25 13.67 -13.98
C GLY A 179 11.76 13.07 -12.65
N ALA A 180 11.59 13.87 -11.60
CA ALA A 180 10.98 13.40 -10.35
C ALA A 180 9.54 12.93 -10.54
N ARG A 181 9.23 11.79 -9.92
CA ARG A 181 7.99 11.04 -9.98
C ARG A 181 7.32 11.08 -8.62
N PHE A 182 6.15 11.69 -8.55
CA PHE A 182 5.40 11.88 -7.31
C PHE A 182 4.33 10.80 -7.15
N PHE A 183 4.28 10.19 -5.96
CA PHE A 183 3.31 9.19 -5.58
C PHE A 183 2.56 9.65 -4.33
N GLY A 184 1.25 9.47 -4.34
CA GLY A 184 0.42 9.52 -3.15
C GLY A 184 -0.01 8.10 -2.81
N VAL A 185 0.27 7.65 -1.59
CA VAL A 185 -0.06 6.30 -1.14
C VAL A 185 -0.87 6.39 0.15
N ARG A 186 -2.00 5.70 0.17
CA ARG A 186 -2.87 5.60 1.35
C ARG A 186 -2.56 4.30 2.10
N PRO A 187 -2.05 4.35 3.34
CA PRO A 187 -2.06 3.23 4.25
C PRO A 187 -3.47 3.04 4.83
N ARG A 188 -3.86 1.79 5.08
CA ARG A 188 -5.09 1.42 5.77
C ARG A 188 -4.80 0.27 6.71
N THR A 189 -5.22 0.38 7.97
CA THR A 189 -5.31 -0.77 8.88
C THR A 189 -6.76 -1.22 8.96
N VAL A 190 -6.95 -2.54 8.94
CA VAL A 190 -8.27 -3.16 8.99
C VAL A 190 -8.32 -4.18 10.12
N SER A 191 -9.34 -4.08 10.95
CA SER A 191 -9.68 -5.12 11.91
C SER A 191 -10.58 -6.13 11.23
N VAL A 192 -10.22 -7.43 11.34
CA VAL A 192 -10.96 -8.53 10.73
C VAL A 192 -11.33 -9.56 11.80
N GLY A 193 -12.62 -9.64 12.15
CA GLY A 193 -13.17 -10.63 13.10
C GLY A 193 -13.85 -10.03 14.34
N THR A 194 -13.81 -10.76 15.46
CA THR A 194 -14.37 -10.36 16.77
C THR A 194 -13.27 -10.14 17.80
N ASP A 195 -13.43 -9.12 18.65
CA ASP A 195 -12.78 -8.73 19.92
C ASP A 195 -11.25 -8.89 20.10
N ASP A 196 -10.61 -9.96 19.60
CA ASP A 196 -9.15 -10.18 19.48
C ASP A 196 -8.68 -10.18 18.00
N ALA A 197 -9.38 -9.42 17.16
CA ALA A 197 -9.17 -9.41 15.71
C ALA A 197 -7.72 -9.06 15.32
N THR A 198 -7.14 -9.88 14.45
CA THR A 198 -5.84 -9.57 13.85
C THR A 198 -5.97 -8.35 12.95
N LEU A 199 -4.99 -7.44 13.03
CA LEU A 199 -4.93 -6.27 12.17
C LEU A 199 -4.29 -6.64 10.83
N GLY A 200 -5.04 -6.41 9.76
CA GLY A 200 -4.51 -6.32 8.41
C GLY A 200 -4.01 -4.91 8.12
N PHE A 201 -3.05 -4.82 7.20
CA PHE A 201 -2.50 -3.57 6.69
C PHE A 201 -2.49 -3.61 5.16
N GLU A 202 -2.91 -2.53 4.51
CA GLU A 202 -2.94 -2.38 3.06
C GLU A 202 -2.39 -1.01 2.67
N PHE A 203 -1.59 -0.95 1.60
CA PHE A 203 -1.30 0.29 0.90
C PHE A 203 -2.11 0.37 -0.39
N THR A 204 -2.57 1.57 -0.74
CA THR A 204 -3.23 1.85 -2.03
C THR A 204 -2.64 3.08 -2.67
N VAL A 205 -2.24 3.00 -3.94
CA VAL A 205 -1.81 4.16 -4.71
C VAL A 205 -3.03 5.04 -5.00
N VAL A 206 -2.96 6.31 -4.62
CA VAL A 206 -4.01 7.31 -4.86
C VAL A 206 -3.59 8.39 -5.86
N VAL A 207 -2.28 8.56 -6.07
CA VAL A 207 -1.67 9.38 -7.12
C VAL A 207 -0.40 8.69 -7.59
N GLU A 208 -0.15 8.68 -8.90
CA GLU A 208 1.07 8.16 -9.53
C GLU A 208 1.45 9.00 -10.76
N PRO A 209 2.68 8.86 -11.29
CA PRO A 209 3.09 9.53 -12.52
C PRO A 209 2.24 9.13 -13.73
N ASN A 210 2.09 10.07 -14.66
CA ASN A 210 1.41 9.80 -15.92
C ASN A 210 2.14 8.69 -16.71
N ASP A 211 1.39 7.77 -17.31
CA ASP A 211 1.91 6.63 -18.08
C ASP A 211 2.84 5.67 -17.29
N TRP A 212 2.84 5.73 -15.95
CA TRP A 212 3.70 4.88 -15.10
C TRP A 212 3.50 3.38 -15.33
N GLU A 213 2.25 2.92 -15.41
CA GLU A 213 1.97 1.52 -15.76
C GLU A 213 2.57 1.09 -17.11
N ARG A 214 2.78 2.01 -18.05
CA ARG A 214 3.41 1.71 -19.33
C ARG A 214 4.92 1.71 -19.22
N GLU A 215 5.50 2.59 -18.41
CA GLU A 215 6.95 2.58 -18.10
C GLU A 215 7.36 1.28 -17.39
N LEU A 216 6.50 0.74 -16.52
CA LEU A 216 6.70 -0.57 -15.90
C LEU A 216 6.56 -1.74 -16.90
N ARG A 217 5.91 -1.53 -18.05
CA ARG A 217 5.69 -2.56 -19.08
C ARG A 217 6.80 -2.55 -20.14
N ASP A 218 7.87 -3.30 -19.89
CA ASP A 218 8.77 -3.79 -20.96
C ASP A 218 7.97 -4.72 -21.91
N PRO A 219 8.20 -4.80 -23.24
CA PRO A 219 7.42 -5.68 -24.15
C PRO A 219 7.47 -7.18 -23.83
N LEU A 220 8.35 -7.60 -22.92
CA LEU A 220 8.43 -8.97 -22.40
C LEU A 220 7.58 -9.19 -21.11
N SER A 221 7.04 -8.12 -20.53
CA SER A 221 6.25 -8.12 -19.29
C SER A 221 4.79 -8.55 -19.47
N ASP A 222 4.27 -8.56 -20.71
CA ASP A 222 2.91 -9.04 -21.04
C ASP A 222 2.67 -10.52 -20.68
N ILE A 223 3.72 -11.21 -20.21
CA ILE A 223 3.66 -12.57 -19.68
C ILE A 223 3.46 -12.60 -18.14
N LEU A 224 3.56 -11.50 -17.39
CA LEU A 224 3.74 -11.57 -15.92
C LEU A 224 2.89 -10.66 -15.03
N THR A 225 2.01 -9.79 -15.55
CA THR A 225 1.29 -8.84 -14.67
C THR A 225 0.07 -9.50 -14.00
N GLY A 226 0.32 -10.15 -12.86
CA GLY A 226 -0.68 -10.70 -11.95
C GLY A 226 -0.99 -9.68 -10.85
N ILE A 227 -2.28 -9.39 -10.66
CA ILE A 227 -2.79 -8.50 -9.62
C ILE A 227 -2.27 -8.94 -8.25
N GLN A 228 -1.46 -8.08 -7.62
CA GLN A 228 -0.98 -8.26 -6.25
C GLN A 228 -1.84 -7.42 -5.31
N TYR A 229 -2.73 -8.08 -4.56
CA TYR A 229 -3.28 -7.52 -3.33
C TYR A 229 -2.37 -7.95 -2.18
N TYR A 230 -1.78 -6.97 -1.49
CA TYR A 230 -0.99 -7.19 -0.29
C TYR A 230 -1.82 -6.80 0.93
N ILE A 231 -2.18 -7.78 1.75
CA ILE A 231 -2.61 -7.55 3.13
C ILE A 231 -1.45 -8.00 4.02
N GLY A 232 -0.71 -7.03 4.56
CA GLY A 232 0.29 -7.27 5.60
C GLY A 232 -0.40 -7.64 6.90
N ILE A 233 0.07 -8.67 7.59
CA ILE A 233 -0.46 -9.06 8.91
C ILE A 233 0.43 -8.46 9.98
N MET A 234 -0.14 -7.60 10.81
CA MET A 234 0.56 -7.00 11.95
C MET A 234 0.69 -8.03 13.08
N GLY A 235 1.93 -8.37 13.47
CA GLY A 235 2.21 -9.14 14.68
C GLY A 235 2.17 -8.22 15.91
N ARG A 236 1.60 -8.71 17.03
CA ARG A 236 1.81 -8.11 18.35
C ARG A 236 3.08 -8.64 18.99
#